data_AF-D6WL55-F1
#
_entry.id   AF-D6WL55-F1
#
_cell.length_a   1.000
_cell.length_b   1.000
_cell.length_c   1.000
_cell.angle_alpha   90.00
_cell.angle_beta   90.00
_cell.angle_gamma   90.00
#
_symmetry.space_group_name_H-M   'P 1'
#
loop_
_entity.id
_entity.type
_entity.pdbx_description
1 polymer ?
#
loop_
_entity_poly.entity_id
_entity_poly.type
_entity_poly.pdbx_seq_one_letter_code
_entity_poly.pdbx_strand_id
1 'polypeptide(L)'
;MSSRSKEKVTAMFRKIFKSSNKDGEGPSKANPSGSGSPARRLLRGCRDSVSPAAPQASPAFTSSKGKKGEDGPSHKSVRARRLMKEYRDLQRLQNSKTDPVFTVELVDDNLFEWHVKVYKLDAESELGNDMKELGINYILLHVVFPENFPFAPPFMRVISPRIEKGFVMEGGAICMELLTPRGWASAYTVEAVIMQFAASVVKGQGRIQRKTKGQKVFSKRTAEESFRSLVKTHDKYGWVTPSLADG
;
A
#
# COMPACT_ATOMS: atom_id res chain seq x y z
N MET A 1 -42.84 -46.42 15.33
CA MET A 1 -42.50 -45.89 16.67
C MET A 1 -41.02 -46.16 16.94
N SER A 2 -40.16 -45.15 16.84
CA SER A 2 -38.73 -45.15 17.21
C SER A 2 -38.19 -43.74 16.88
N SER A 3 -37.27 -43.07 17.60
CA SER A 3 -36.77 -43.18 18.97
C SER A 3 -36.04 -41.86 19.32
N ARG A 4 -35.98 -41.50 20.62
CA ARG A 4 -34.99 -40.67 21.38
C ARG A 4 -34.06 -39.66 20.63
N SER A 5 -33.57 -38.53 21.16
CA SER A 5 -33.78 -37.63 22.33
C SER A 5 -32.48 -36.79 22.46
N LYS A 6 -32.56 -35.48 22.77
CA LYS A 6 -31.55 -34.62 23.45
C LYS A 6 -30.22 -34.19 22.74
N GLU A 7 -30.17 -32.88 22.49
CA GLU A 7 -29.23 -31.84 23.01
C GLU A 7 -27.73 -32.10 23.29
N LYS A 8 -26.96 -31.00 23.14
CA LYS A 8 -25.49 -30.78 23.37
C LYS A 8 -24.65 -31.20 22.14
N VAL A 9 -23.59 -30.49 21.74
CA VAL A 9 -22.55 -29.85 22.56
C VAL A 9 -22.14 -28.45 22.04
N THR A 10 -22.06 -27.48 22.96
CA THR A 10 -21.31 -26.23 22.79
C THR A 10 -19.89 -26.39 23.35
N ALA A 11 -18.93 -25.61 22.82
CA ALA A 11 -17.56 -25.38 23.30
C ALA A 11 -16.44 -26.31 22.77
N MET A 12 -15.58 -25.75 21.91
CA MET A 12 -14.22 -26.21 21.57
C MET A 12 -13.33 -25.01 21.16
N PHE A 13 -13.09 -24.06 22.07
CA PHE A 13 -12.03 -23.04 21.92
C PHE A 13 -11.46 -22.63 23.29
N ARG A 14 -10.75 -23.56 23.96
CA ARG A 14 -9.92 -23.25 25.14
C ARG A 14 -8.78 -24.25 25.37
N LYS A 15 -7.84 -24.25 24.42
CA LYS A 15 -6.42 -24.68 24.51
C LYS A 15 -5.75 -23.82 23.43
N ILE A 16 -4.85 -22.88 23.73
CA ILE A 16 -3.65 -22.95 24.56
C ILE A 16 -3.47 -21.62 25.30
N PHE A 17 -3.37 -21.60 26.63
CA PHE A 17 -2.66 -20.58 27.45
C PHE A 17 -2.75 -20.96 28.94
N LYS A 18 -1.70 -20.64 29.73
CA LYS A 18 -1.43 -21.03 31.14
C LYS A 18 -1.09 -22.53 31.35
N SER A 19 -0.13 -22.91 32.22
CA SER A 19 0.75 -22.11 33.11
C SER A 19 2.04 -22.85 33.52
N SER A 20 3.15 -22.12 33.51
CA SER A 20 4.30 -22.05 34.45
C SER A 20 4.97 -23.26 35.13
N ASN A 21 6.26 -23.01 35.41
CA ASN A 21 7.19 -23.54 36.43
C ASN A 21 8.11 -24.72 36.07
N LYS A 22 9.41 -24.41 36.11
CA LYS A 22 10.42 -25.32 36.69
C LYS A 22 11.63 -24.53 37.20
N ASP A 23 11.82 -24.52 38.51
CA ASP A 23 13.00 -24.02 39.20
C ASP A 23 14.15 -25.06 39.14
N GLY A 24 15.39 -24.63 39.35
CA GLY A 24 16.57 -25.49 39.43
C GLY A 24 17.85 -24.70 39.72
N GLU A 25 18.61 -25.11 40.75
CA GLU A 25 19.61 -24.27 41.43
C GLU A 25 21.04 -24.87 41.41
N GLY A 26 22.04 -24.05 41.06
CA GLY A 26 23.48 -24.18 41.42
C GLY A 26 24.35 -25.24 40.69
N PRO A 27 25.69 -25.25 40.91
CA PRO A 27 26.53 -24.21 41.56
C PRO A 27 27.92 -23.90 40.92
N SER A 28 28.47 -22.70 41.23
CA SER A 28 29.90 -22.34 41.46
C SER A 28 31.04 -22.54 40.40
N LYS A 29 31.71 -21.45 39.98
CA LYS A 29 33.10 -21.07 40.41
C LYS A 29 33.75 -19.85 39.67
N ALA A 30 34.34 -18.95 40.47
CA ALA A 30 35.62 -18.18 40.37
C ALA A 30 36.09 -17.40 39.10
N ASN A 31 36.58 -16.17 39.34
CA ASN A 31 37.43 -15.33 38.46
C ASN A 31 38.88 -15.87 38.33
N PRO A 32 39.72 -15.35 37.39
CA PRO A 32 40.63 -14.25 37.77
C PRO A 32 40.83 -13.13 36.71
N SER A 33 41.58 -12.11 37.12
CA SER A 33 41.91 -10.84 36.44
C SER A 33 43.00 -10.91 35.35
N GLY A 34 43.06 -9.92 34.46
CA GLY A 34 44.35 -9.50 33.84
C GLY A 34 44.28 -8.60 32.60
N SER A 35 45.10 -7.52 32.59
CA SER A 35 45.52 -6.69 31.43
C SER A 35 44.46 -5.80 30.73
N GLY A 36 44.75 -4.58 30.23
CA GLY A 36 46.00 -3.81 30.33
C GLY A 36 46.31 -2.85 29.17
N SER A 37 45.54 -1.76 28.97
CA SER A 37 45.95 -0.53 28.25
C SER A 37 46.29 -0.61 26.73
N PRO A 38 46.48 0.53 25.99
CA PRO A 38 46.06 1.92 26.23
C PRO A 38 45.48 2.66 24.97
N ALA A 39 45.25 3.97 25.14
CA ALA A 39 45.38 5.05 24.14
C ALA A 39 44.25 5.34 23.13
N ARG A 40 43.49 6.42 23.42
CA ARG A 40 43.41 7.64 22.57
C ARG A 40 42.93 8.83 23.41
N ARG A 41 43.84 9.78 23.72
CA ARG A 41 43.52 11.06 24.39
C ARG A 41 44.41 12.19 23.86
N LEU A 42 43.99 12.82 22.76
CA LEU A 42 44.42 14.12 22.25
C LEU A 42 43.25 14.67 21.42
N LEU A 43 42.88 15.95 21.42
CA LEU A 43 43.28 17.10 22.23
C LEU A 43 42.07 18.03 22.43
N ARG A 44 42.08 18.79 23.52
CA ARG A 44 41.07 19.82 23.86
C ARG A 44 41.73 21.18 23.67
N GLY A 45 41.19 22.05 22.81
CA GLY A 45 41.72 23.41 22.71
C GLY A 45 41.32 24.21 21.47
N CYS A 46 40.18 24.88 21.52
CA CYS A 46 40.16 26.33 21.31
C CYS A 46 38.94 26.93 22.03
N ARG A 47 39.12 28.05 22.72
CA ARG A 47 38.06 28.90 23.27
C ARG A 47 38.29 30.27 22.67
N ASP A 48 37.26 30.89 22.10
CA ASP A 48 37.19 32.34 21.90
C ASP A 48 35.73 32.82 21.96
N SER A 49 35.56 34.08 22.37
CA SER A 49 34.29 34.74 22.70
C SER A 49 34.55 36.25 22.95
N VAL A 50 33.60 37.20 22.99
CA VAL A 50 32.14 37.16 23.19
C VAL A 50 31.49 38.25 22.30
N SER A 51 30.26 38.04 21.76
CA SER A 51 29.30 39.14 21.58
C SER A 51 27.85 38.67 21.32
N PRO A 52 26.84 39.18 22.06
CA PRO A 52 25.42 38.96 21.78
C PRO A 52 24.83 40.10 20.92
N ALA A 53 23.95 39.76 19.96
CA ALA A 53 23.09 40.72 19.28
C ALA A 53 21.68 40.69 19.87
N ALA A 54 21.11 41.86 20.16
CA ALA A 54 19.77 42.01 20.73
C ALA A 54 18.66 41.69 19.70
N PRO A 55 17.45 41.31 20.15
CA PRO A 55 16.37 40.93 19.25
C PRO A 55 15.76 42.16 18.53
N GLN A 56 15.63 42.10 17.21
CA GLN A 56 14.86 43.08 16.44
C GLN A 56 13.50 42.51 16.03
N ALA A 57 12.51 43.42 15.99
CA ALA A 57 11.09 43.09 16.01
C ALA A 57 10.53 42.65 14.66
N SER A 58 9.44 41.89 14.73
CA SER A 58 8.58 41.56 13.58
C SER A 58 7.91 42.82 13.00
N PRO A 59 7.89 43.01 11.67
CA PRO A 59 6.94 43.91 11.03
C PRO A 59 5.58 43.21 10.85
N ALA A 60 4.51 44.00 10.94
CA ALA A 60 3.14 43.50 11.03
C ALA A 60 2.52 43.07 9.69
N PHE A 61 1.45 42.28 9.82
CA PHE A 61 0.48 41.93 8.78
C PHE A 61 -0.03 43.16 8.01
N THR A 62 0.18 43.18 6.69
CA THR A 62 -0.50 44.12 5.79
C THR A 62 -1.29 43.35 4.74
N SER A 63 -2.62 43.52 4.74
CA SER A 63 -3.51 42.96 3.71
C SER A 63 -3.55 43.88 2.49
N SER A 64 -3.18 43.38 1.31
CA SER A 64 -3.32 44.10 0.04
C SER A 64 -3.87 43.21 -1.09
N LYS A 65 -5.20 43.09 -1.06
CA LYS A 65 -6.14 43.05 -2.21
C LYS A 65 -5.52 42.90 -3.63
N GLY A 66 -5.69 41.70 -4.18
CA GLY A 66 -5.89 41.36 -5.61
C GLY A 66 -5.18 42.15 -6.71
N LYS A 67 -4.33 41.46 -7.49
CA LYS A 67 -3.92 41.87 -8.84
C LYS A 67 -4.21 40.73 -9.83
N LYS A 68 -4.93 41.02 -10.92
CA LYS A 68 -5.13 40.11 -12.05
C LYS A 68 -3.97 40.23 -13.04
N GLY A 69 -3.57 39.10 -13.62
CA GLY A 69 -2.94 39.01 -14.94
C GLY A 69 -1.42 39.19 -14.99
N GLU A 70 -0.72 38.07 -15.16
CA GLU A 70 0.41 37.92 -16.10
C GLU A 70 0.68 36.41 -16.30
N ASP A 71 0.79 35.97 -17.55
CA ASP A 71 0.94 34.56 -17.92
C ASP A 71 2.42 34.14 -17.85
N GLY A 72 2.94 34.09 -16.62
CA GLY A 72 4.28 33.54 -16.35
C GLY A 72 4.31 32.01 -16.55
N PRO A 73 5.50 31.40 -16.72
CA PRO A 73 5.61 29.96 -16.97
C PRO A 73 4.92 29.17 -15.85
N SER A 74 3.75 28.61 -16.18
CA SER A 74 2.83 27.96 -15.24
C SER A 74 3.60 27.06 -14.27
N HIS A 75 3.68 27.48 -13.00
CA HIS A 75 4.48 26.81 -11.98
C HIS A 75 3.74 25.58 -11.45
N LYS A 76 3.45 24.64 -12.37
CA LYS A 76 2.67 23.42 -12.15
C LYS A 76 3.19 22.70 -10.92
N SER A 77 2.30 22.29 -10.03
CA SER A 77 2.64 21.67 -8.74
C SER A 77 3.51 20.41 -8.92
N VAL A 78 4.25 20.01 -7.88
CA VAL A 78 5.07 18.78 -7.91
C VAL A 78 4.22 17.57 -8.34
N ARG A 79 3.01 17.45 -7.78
CA ARG A 79 1.97 16.48 -8.17
C ARG A 79 1.69 16.52 -9.66
N ALA A 80 1.29 17.67 -10.21
CA ALA A 80 0.96 17.81 -11.62
C ALA A 80 2.16 17.50 -12.54
N ARG A 81 3.36 18.01 -12.21
CA ARG A 81 4.60 17.74 -12.95
C ARG A 81 4.94 16.25 -12.99
N ARG A 82 4.80 15.57 -11.85
CA ARG A 82 5.02 14.12 -11.77
C ARG A 82 3.98 13.36 -12.59
N LEU A 83 2.69 13.67 -12.44
CA LEU A 83 1.61 12.97 -13.13
C LEU A 83 1.67 13.15 -14.66
N MET A 84 1.98 14.34 -15.19
CA MET A 84 2.21 14.50 -16.63
C MET A 84 3.47 13.78 -17.13
N LYS A 85 4.45 13.47 -16.27
CA LYS A 85 5.57 12.61 -16.66
C LYS A 85 5.10 11.16 -16.75
N GLU A 86 4.56 10.62 -15.66
CA GLU A 86 4.04 9.24 -15.59
C GLU A 86 3.04 8.96 -16.72
N TYR A 87 2.05 9.84 -16.93
CA TYR A 87 1.05 9.68 -18.00
C TYR A 87 1.67 9.69 -19.39
N ARG A 88 2.60 10.60 -19.70
CA ARG A 88 3.27 10.63 -21.02
C ARG A 88 4.12 9.38 -21.25
N ASP A 89 4.82 8.91 -20.23
CA ASP A 89 5.66 7.71 -20.35
C ASP A 89 4.79 6.46 -20.57
N LEU A 90 3.67 6.34 -19.86
CA LEU A 90 2.65 5.30 -20.05
C LEU A 90 1.96 5.36 -21.42
N GLN A 91 1.59 6.56 -21.90
CA GLN A 91 1.03 6.75 -23.24
C GLN A 91 2.00 6.29 -24.33
N ARG A 92 3.30 6.57 -24.21
CA ARG A 92 4.31 6.01 -25.14
C ARG A 92 4.38 4.49 -25.04
N LEU A 93 4.34 3.93 -23.83
CA LEU A 93 4.42 2.49 -23.61
C LEU A 93 3.26 1.75 -24.29
N GLN A 94 2.02 2.18 -24.07
CA GLN A 94 0.85 1.55 -24.69
C GLN A 94 0.82 1.76 -26.21
N ASN A 95 1.18 2.93 -26.72
CA ASN A 95 1.15 3.22 -28.16
C ASN A 95 2.32 2.57 -28.94
N SER A 96 3.39 2.16 -28.25
CA SER A 96 4.53 1.46 -28.86
C SER A 96 4.33 -0.05 -29.07
N LYS A 97 3.23 -0.62 -28.56
CA LYS A 97 2.95 -2.06 -28.61
C LYS A 97 1.58 -2.31 -29.21
N THR A 98 1.50 -3.19 -30.22
CA THR A 98 0.23 -3.62 -30.82
C THR A 98 -0.70 -4.31 -29.82
N ASP A 99 -0.13 -4.92 -28.77
CA ASP A 99 -0.84 -5.72 -27.78
C ASP A 99 -0.27 -5.47 -26.36
N PRO A 100 -0.64 -4.35 -25.71
CA PRO A 100 -0.08 -3.91 -24.43
C PRO A 100 -0.63 -4.71 -23.24
N VAL A 101 0.18 -4.86 -22.19
CA VAL A 101 -0.23 -5.55 -20.95
C VAL A 101 -1.39 -4.83 -20.26
N PHE A 102 -1.37 -3.50 -20.31
CA PHE A 102 -2.43 -2.63 -19.79
C PHE A 102 -2.48 -1.31 -20.58
N THR A 103 -3.58 -0.59 -20.47
CA THR A 103 -3.76 0.79 -20.98
C THR A 103 -4.25 1.71 -19.87
N VAL A 104 -4.06 3.03 -20.05
CA VAL A 104 -4.44 4.07 -19.09
C VAL A 104 -5.21 5.19 -19.77
N GLU A 105 -6.34 5.56 -19.15
CA GLU A 105 -7.25 6.62 -19.59
C GLU A 105 -7.49 7.58 -18.41
N LEU A 106 -7.63 8.89 -18.67
CA LEU A 106 -8.07 9.84 -17.66
C LEU A 106 -9.58 9.70 -17.44
N VAL A 107 -10.04 9.80 -16.19
CA VAL A 107 -11.47 9.87 -15.88
C VAL A 107 -11.92 11.32 -16.06
N ASP A 108 -12.85 11.60 -16.96
CA ASP A 108 -13.40 12.96 -17.19
C ASP A 108 -12.30 14.03 -17.40
N ASP A 109 -11.25 13.69 -18.17
CA ASP A 109 -10.03 14.50 -18.41
C ASP A 109 -9.26 14.91 -17.13
N ASN A 110 -9.58 14.31 -15.98
CA ASN A 110 -8.95 14.58 -14.70
C ASN A 110 -7.56 13.93 -14.61
N LEU A 111 -6.50 14.76 -14.67
CA LEU A 111 -5.11 14.32 -14.46
C LEU A 111 -4.89 13.58 -13.12
N PHE A 112 -5.79 13.71 -12.15
CA PHE A 112 -5.65 13.14 -10.81
C PHE A 112 -6.46 11.85 -10.56
N GLU A 113 -7.24 11.37 -11.53
CA GLU A 113 -8.10 10.19 -11.40
C GLU A 113 -8.08 9.40 -12.72
N TRP A 114 -7.51 8.18 -12.71
CA TRP A 114 -7.25 7.39 -13.92
C TRP A 114 -7.98 6.04 -13.88
N HIS A 115 -8.47 5.61 -15.04
CA HIS A 115 -8.84 4.22 -15.29
C HIS A 115 -7.66 3.46 -15.89
N VAL A 116 -7.44 2.23 -15.43
CA VAL A 116 -6.42 1.32 -15.95
C VAL A 116 -7.09 0.02 -16.34
N LYS A 117 -6.95 -0.40 -17.60
CA LYS A 117 -7.46 -1.70 -18.10
C LYS A 117 -6.26 -2.65 -18.19
N VAL A 118 -6.23 -3.68 -17.36
CA VAL A 118 -5.18 -4.73 -17.39
C VAL A 118 -5.70 -5.92 -18.20
N TYR A 119 -5.09 -6.18 -19.35
CA TYR A 119 -5.51 -7.21 -20.30
C TYR A 119 -4.76 -8.53 -20.08
N LYS A 120 -3.45 -8.45 -19.82
CA LYS A 120 -2.57 -9.61 -19.72
C LYS A 120 -2.22 -9.93 -18.28
N LEU A 121 -2.47 -11.18 -17.91
CA LEU A 121 -2.04 -11.84 -16.68
C LEU A 121 -1.37 -13.16 -17.07
N ASP A 122 -0.92 -13.92 -16.08
CA ASP A 122 -0.50 -15.31 -16.29
C ASP A 122 -1.68 -16.16 -16.78
N ALA A 123 -1.57 -16.70 -17.99
CA ALA A 123 -2.63 -17.47 -18.64
C ALA A 123 -2.85 -18.84 -17.98
N GLU A 124 -1.82 -19.40 -17.34
CA GLU A 124 -1.89 -20.68 -16.64
C GLU A 124 -2.44 -20.53 -15.20
N SER A 125 -2.67 -19.29 -14.76
CA SER A 125 -3.28 -19.02 -13.46
C SER A 125 -4.79 -19.27 -13.46
N GLU A 126 -5.32 -19.62 -12.28
CA GLU A 126 -6.78 -19.72 -12.03
C GLU A 126 -7.55 -18.46 -12.48
N LEU A 127 -6.93 -17.28 -12.32
CA LEU A 127 -7.51 -16.00 -12.74
C LEU A 127 -7.53 -15.83 -14.26
N GLY A 128 -6.46 -16.25 -14.95
CA GLY A 128 -6.39 -16.25 -16.41
C GLY A 128 -7.42 -17.21 -17.01
N ASN A 129 -7.57 -18.40 -16.41
CA ASN A 129 -8.59 -19.38 -16.75
C ASN A 129 -10.01 -18.83 -16.55
N ASP A 130 -10.30 -18.22 -15.39
CA ASP A 130 -11.59 -17.56 -15.13
C ASP A 130 -11.89 -16.45 -16.14
N MET A 131 -10.89 -15.61 -16.49
CA MET A 131 -11.07 -14.54 -17.50
C MET A 131 -11.43 -15.11 -18.87
N LYS A 132 -10.76 -16.19 -19.28
CA LYS A 132 -11.00 -16.89 -20.54
C LYS A 132 -12.36 -17.59 -20.58
N GLU A 133 -12.73 -18.32 -19.52
CA GLU A 133 -14.03 -19.02 -19.40
C GLU A 133 -15.21 -18.03 -19.43
N LEU A 134 -15.08 -16.90 -18.74
CA LEU A 134 -16.15 -15.91 -18.58
C LEU A 134 -16.16 -14.83 -19.66
N GLY A 135 -15.25 -14.86 -20.63
CA GLY A 135 -15.15 -13.86 -21.71
C GLY A 135 -14.80 -12.45 -21.22
N ILE A 136 -14.00 -12.34 -20.15
CA ILE A 136 -13.63 -11.07 -19.53
C ILE A 136 -12.28 -10.61 -20.07
N ASN A 137 -12.31 -9.58 -20.90
CA ASN A 137 -11.13 -9.10 -21.62
C ASN A 137 -10.11 -8.31 -20.76
N TYR A 138 -10.52 -7.77 -19.61
CA TYR A 138 -9.64 -6.98 -18.74
C TYR A 138 -10.14 -6.89 -17.29
N ILE A 139 -9.21 -6.61 -16.38
CA ILE A 139 -9.51 -6.06 -15.06
C ILE A 139 -9.45 -4.53 -15.16
N LEU A 140 -10.53 -3.86 -14.77
CA LEU A 140 -10.59 -2.40 -14.67
C LEU A 140 -10.21 -1.96 -13.26
N LEU A 141 -9.15 -1.16 -13.15
CA LEU A 141 -8.72 -0.50 -11.93
C LEU A 141 -9.02 0.99 -12.00
N HIS A 142 -9.11 1.60 -10.83
CA HIS A 142 -9.31 3.03 -10.64
C HIS A 142 -8.29 3.57 -9.66
N VAL A 143 -7.53 4.58 -10.10
CA VAL A 143 -6.37 5.13 -9.42
C VAL A 143 -6.61 6.61 -9.11
N VAL A 144 -6.61 6.99 -7.84
CA VAL A 144 -6.76 8.38 -7.38
C VAL A 144 -5.46 8.85 -6.75
N PHE A 145 -4.89 9.93 -7.27
CA PHE A 145 -3.64 10.49 -6.76
C PHE A 145 -3.93 11.56 -5.70
N PRO A 146 -3.45 11.43 -4.45
CA PRO A 146 -3.69 12.43 -3.40
C PRO A 146 -2.96 13.76 -3.68
N GLU A 147 -3.34 14.83 -2.99
CA GLU A 147 -2.71 16.16 -3.12
C GLU A 147 -1.21 16.16 -2.86
N ASN A 148 -0.75 15.33 -1.91
CA ASN A 148 0.66 15.18 -1.55
C ASN A 148 1.42 14.17 -2.44
N PHE A 149 0.86 13.67 -3.54
CA PHE A 149 1.59 12.80 -4.47
C PHE A 149 2.77 13.57 -5.11
N PRO A 150 3.98 12.98 -5.22
CA PRO A 150 4.34 11.57 -5.00
C PRO A 150 4.84 11.23 -3.60
N PHE A 151 4.71 12.10 -2.60
CA PHE A 151 5.11 11.82 -1.22
C PHE A 151 4.08 10.98 -0.44
N ALA A 152 2.88 10.78 -0.99
CA ALA A 152 1.88 9.84 -0.53
C ALA A 152 1.45 8.89 -1.68
N PRO A 153 1.08 7.63 -1.39
CA PRO A 153 0.67 6.65 -2.40
C PRO A 153 -0.66 7.03 -3.08
N PRO A 154 -0.89 6.59 -4.32
CA PRO A 154 -2.22 6.62 -4.91
C PRO A 154 -3.17 5.66 -4.18
N PHE A 155 -4.44 6.02 -4.09
CA PHE A 155 -5.49 5.07 -3.73
C PHE A 155 -5.90 4.29 -4.99
N MET A 156 -5.67 2.98 -4.99
CA MET A 156 -6.00 2.09 -6.12
C MET A 156 -7.02 1.03 -5.69
N ARG A 157 -8.03 0.79 -6.54
CA ARG A 157 -9.06 -0.24 -6.32
C ARG A 157 -9.47 -0.93 -7.61
N VAL A 158 -9.97 -2.15 -7.50
CA VAL A 158 -10.66 -2.88 -8.57
C VAL A 158 -12.08 -2.31 -8.76
N ILE A 159 -12.49 -2.07 -10.00
CA ILE A 159 -13.86 -1.75 -10.39
C ILE A 159 -14.61 -3.02 -10.78
N SER A 160 -14.02 -3.76 -11.72
CA SER A 160 -14.58 -4.97 -12.32
C SER A 160 -13.46 -5.82 -12.91
N PRO A 161 -13.62 -7.15 -13.02
CA PRO A 161 -14.71 -7.96 -12.45
C PRO A 161 -14.64 -8.02 -10.90
N ARG A 162 -15.61 -8.68 -10.26
CA ARG A 162 -15.53 -8.95 -8.82
C ARG A 162 -14.53 -10.09 -8.59
N ILE A 163 -13.40 -9.77 -7.97
CA ILE A 163 -12.33 -10.71 -7.66
C ILE A 163 -12.38 -11.05 -6.17
N GLU A 164 -12.24 -12.33 -5.85
CA GLU A 164 -12.03 -12.86 -4.50
C GLU A 164 -10.62 -13.48 -4.42
N LYS A 165 -10.07 -13.64 -3.20
CA LYS A 165 -8.63 -13.89 -2.98
C LYS A 165 -7.78 -12.81 -3.69
N GLY A 166 -6.56 -13.11 -4.15
CA GLY A 166 -5.74 -12.19 -4.96
C GLY A 166 -5.34 -10.89 -4.27
N PHE A 167 -5.36 -10.85 -2.94
CA PHE A 167 -5.22 -9.62 -2.13
C PHE A 167 -6.29 -8.54 -2.42
N VAL A 168 -7.41 -8.90 -3.06
CA VAL A 168 -8.57 -8.03 -3.27
C VAL A 168 -9.55 -8.19 -2.10
N MET A 169 -9.94 -7.08 -1.51
CA MET A 169 -10.83 -6.97 -0.36
C MET A 169 -12.22 -6.46 -0.77
N GLU A 170 -13.12 -6.31 0.21
CA GLU A 170 -14.44 -5.72 -0.03
C GLU A 170 -14.37 -4.34 -0.71
N GLY A 171 -15.39 -4.04 -1.52
CA GLY A 171 -15.44 -2.85 -2.36
C GLY A 171 -14.41 -2.80 -3.50
N GLY A 172 -13.51 -3.78 -3.60
CA GLY A 172 -12.39 -3.80 -4.54
C GLY A 172 -11.11 -3.17 -4.01
N ALA A 173 -10.99 -2.92 -2.69
CA ALA A 173 -9.73 -2.44 -2.11
C ALA A 173 -8.59 -3.44 -2.28
N ILE A 174 -7.34 -2.97 -2.32
CA ILE A 174 -6.17 -3.78 -2.63
C ILE A 174 -5.24 -3.83 -1.41
N CYS A 175 -4.96 -5.04 -0.93
CA CYS A 175 -4.07 -5.33 0.20
C CYS A 175 -2.61 -5.47 -0.28
N MET A 176 -1.93 -4.34 -0.46
CA MET A 176 -0.52 -4.31 -0.87
C MET A 176 0.26 -3.27 -0.07
N GLU A 177 1.38 -3.66 0.55
CA GLU A 177 2.19 -2.80 1.42
C GLU A 177 2.62 -1.49 0.74
N LEU A 178 3.04 -1.55 -0.53
CA LEU A 178 3.47 -0.38 -1.29
C LEU A 178 2.37 0.67 -1.53
N LEU A 179 1.09 0.32 -1.41
CA LEU A 179 -0.02 1.27 -1.49
C LEU A 179 -0.29 1.97 -0.15
N THR A 180 0.43 1.60 0.92
CA THR A 180 0.24 2.16 2.26
C THR A 180 1.34 3.15 2.64
N PRO A 181 1.11 4.07 3.59
CA PRO A 181 2.11 5.08 3.97
C PRO A 181 3.44 4.52 4.45
N ARG A 182 3.46 3.29 5.01
CA ARG A 182 4.69 2.61 5.47
C ARG A 182 5.51 2.02 4.33
N GLY A 183 4.86 1.46 3.31
CA GLY A 183 5.52 0.79 2.20
C GLY A 183 5.73 1.64 0.94
N TRP A 184 5.11 2.81 0.86
CA TRP A 184 5.21 3.68 -0.31
C TRP A 184 6.57 4.39 -0.40
N ALA A 185 7.22 4.26 -1.56
CA ALA A 185 8.37 5.08 -1.94
C ALA A 185 7.99 6.00 -3.10
N SER A 186 8.29 7.30 -2.98
CA SER A 186 8.06 8.28 -4.05
C SER A 186 8.84 7.99 -5.34
N ALA A 187 9.82 7.09 -5.29
CA ALA A 187 10.57 6.59 -6.45
C ALA A 187 9.79 5.59 -7.31
N TYR A 188 8.73 4.95 -6.81
CA TYR A 188 7.93 4.01 -7.60
C TYR A 188 7.23 4.74 -8.77
N THR A 189 7.26 4.11 -9.95
CA THR A 189 6.49 4.54 -11.12
C THR A 189 5.07 3.95 -11.04
N VAL A 190 4.11 4.61 -11.71
CA VAL A 190 2.73 4.11 -11.77
C VAL A 190 2.67 2.79 -12.55
N GLU A 191 3.53 2.62 -13.57
CA GLU A 191 3.75 1.34 -14.26
C GLU A 191 4.11 0.22 -13.27
N ALA A 192 5.12 0.42 -12.42
CA ALA A 192 5.57 -0.59 -11.47
C ALA A 192 4.47 -0.95 -10.46
N VAL A 193 3.65 0.02 -10.03
CA VAL A 193 2.49 -0.23 -9.15
C VAL A 193 1.45 -1.13 -9.83
N ILE A 194 1.12 -0.86 -11.09
CA ILE A 194 0.14 -1.64 -11.87
C ILE A 194 0.67 -3.06 -12.15
N MET A 195 1.96 -3.19 -12.53
CA MET A 195 2.60 -4.49 -12.76
C MET A 195 2.73 -5.31 -11.48
N GLN A 196 3.05 -4.68 -10.35
CA GLN A 196 3.07 -5.38 -9.07
C GLN A 196 1.68 -5.83 -8.64
N PHE A 197 0.62 -5.08 -8.95
CA PHE A 197 -0.77 -5.56 -8.76
C PHE A 197 -1.08 -6.78 -9.64
N ALA A 198 -0.75 -6.72 -10.94
CA ALA A 198 -0.99 -7.82 -11.88
C ALA A 198 -0.29 -9.12 -11.43
N ALA A 199 0.95 -9.02 -10.93
CA ALA A 199 1.67 -10.15 -10.33
C ALA A 199 1.06 -10.59 -8.98
N SER A 200 0.66 -9.65 -8.13
CA SER A 200 0.13 -9.97 -6.79
C SER A 200 -1.24 -10.64 -6.83
N VAL A 201 -2.12 -10.24 -7.74
CA VAL A 201 -3.47 -10.84 -7.85
C VAL A 201 -3.41 -12.29 -8.35
N VAL A 202 -2.45 -12.61 -9.24
CA VAL A 202 -2.12 -13.99 -9.64
C VAL A 202 -1.49 -14.77 -8.48
N LYS A 203 -0.44 -14.22 -7.83
CA LYS A 203 0.25 -14.86 -6.70
C LYS A 203 -0.70 -15.18 -5.53
N GLY A 204 -1.67 -14.30 -5.28
CA GLY A 204 -2.70 -14.48 -4.26
C GLY A 204 -3.85 -15.40 -4.70
N GLN A 205 -3.72 -16.14 -5.81
CA GLN A 205 -4.75 -17.04 -6.35
C GLN A 205 -6.10 -16.36 -6.54
N GLY A 206 -6.12 -15.15 -7.12
CA GLY A 206 -7.35 -14.42 -7.39
C GLY A 206 -8.33 -15.24 -8.24
N ARG A 207 -9.62 -15.18 -7.90
CA ARG A 207 -10.71 -15.84 -8.62
C ARG A 207 -11.78 -14.83 -9.01
N ILE A 208 -12.35 -14.95 -10.20
CA ILE A 208 -13.51 -14.15 -10.59
C ILE A 208 -14.77 -14.82 -10.09
N GLN A 209 -15.54 -14.09 -9.29
CA GLN A 209 -16.77 -14.64 -8.77
C GLN A 209 -17.85 -14.70 -9.85
N ARG A 210 -18.27 -15.92 -10.19
CA ARG A 210 -19.41 -16.16 -11.08
C ARG A 210 -20.67 -15.50 -10.49
N LYS A 211 -21.48 -14.84 -11.34
CA LYS A 211 -22.59 -13.96 -10.91
C LYS A 211 -23.63 -14.70 -10.05
N THR A 212 -23.59 -14.49 -8.74
CA THR A 212 -24.59 -14.98 -7.79
C THR A 212 -25.70 -13.94 -7.56
N LYS A 213 -26.96 -14.38 -7.44
CA LYS A 213 -28.09 -13.47 -7.14
C LYS A 213 -27.85 -12.71 -5.82
N GLY A 214 -28.06 -11.39 -5.83
CA GLY A 214 -27.93 -10.53 -4.63
C GLY A 214 -26.55 -9.94 -4.37
N GLN A 215 -25.56 -10.13 -5.26
CA GLN A 215 -24.24 -9.52 -5.12
C GLN A 215 -24.26 -7.99 -5.11
N LYS A 216 -23.62 -7.39 -4.09
CA LYS A 216 -23.31 -5.95 -4.07
C LYS A 216 -22.14 -5.64 -5.00
N VAL A 217 -22.32 -4.66 -5.89
CA VAL A 217 -21.27 -4.11 -6.76
C VAL A 217 -20.15 -3.49 -5.91
N PHE A 218 -18.91 -3.60 -6.37
CA PHE A 218 -17.76 -2.93 -5.77
C PHE A 218 -17.96 -1.40 -5.74
N SER A 219 -17.96 -0.82 -4.53
CA SER A 219 -18.21 0.61 -4.30
C SER A 219 -16.95 1.32 -3.79
N LYS A 220 -16.74 2.57 -4.24
CA LYS A 220 -15.62 3.43 -3.78
C LYS A 220 -15.62 3.57 -2.26
N ARG A 221 -16.80 3.81 -1.65
CA ARG A 221 -16.98 3.94 -0.20
C ARG A 221 -16.52 2.69 0.56
N THR A 222 -16.99 1.51 0.15
CA THR A 222 -16.61 0.25 0.81
C THR A 222 -15.11 0.01 0.65
N ALA A 223 -14.53 0.27 -0.52
CA ALA A 223 -13.09 0.13 -0.72
C ALA A 223 -12.27 1.06 0.20
N GLU A 224 -12.69 2.32 0.35
CA GLU A 224 -12.04 3.26 1.27
C GLU A 224 -12.16 2.80 2.74
N GLU A 225 -13.32 2.30 3.16
CA GLU A 225 -13.56 1.76 4.49
C GLU A 225 -12.67 0.52 4.76
N SER A 226 -12.60 -0.42 3.82
CA SER A 226 -11.73 -1.60 3.89
C SER A 226 -10.23 -1.22 3.91
N PHE A 227 -9.81 -0.29 3.06
CA PHE A 227 -8.41 0.18 3.01
C PHE A 227 -7.99 0.92 4.30
N ARG A 228 -8.88 1.72 4.90
CA ARG A 228 -8.63 2.34 6.22
C ARG A 228 -8.49 1.28 7.33
N SER A 229 -9.23 0.17 7.24
CA SER A 229 -9.12 -0.95 8.18
C SER A 229 -7.81 -1.74 7.99
N LEU A 230 -7.44 -2.01 6.74
CA LEU A 230 -6.16 -2.60 6.32
C LEU A 230 -4.98 -1.86 6.94
N VAL A 231 -4.85 -0.55 6.66
CA VAL A 231 -3.71 0.26 7.12
C VAL A 231 -3.59 0.22 8.64
N LYS A 232 -4.70 0.42 9.38
CA LYS A 232 -4.71 0.34 10.85
C LYS A 232 -4.26 -1.02 11.39
N THR A 233 -4.61 -2.10 10.70
CA THR A 233 -4.26 -3.47 11.09
C THR A 233 -2.76 -3.72 10.90
N HIS A 234 -2.22 -3.39 9.72
CA HIS A 234 -0.80 -3.56 9.44
C HIS A 234 0.12 -2.55 10.16
N ASP A 235 -0.37 -1.36 10.49
CA ASP A 235 0.36 -0.43 11.34
C ASP A 235 0.60 -1.03 12.73
N LYS A 236 -0.42 -1.70 13.28
CA LYS A 236 -0.42 -2.32 14.62
C LYS A 236 0.29 -3.68 14.69
N TYR A 237 0.11 -4.54 13.69
CA TYR A 237 0.57 -5.93 13.72
C TYR A 237 1.73 -6.24 12.74
N GLY A 238 2.10 -5.28 11.88
CA GLY A 238 3.12 -5.46 10.85
C GLY A 238 2.59 -6.07 9.55
N TRP A 239 3.50 -6.21 8.58
CA TRP A 239 3.26 -6.97 7.35
C TRP A 239 3.89 -8.34 7.48
N VAL A 240 3.10 -9.38 7.21
CA VAL A 240 3.55 -10.77 7.17
C VAL A 240 3.13 -11.32 5.81
N THR A 241 4.07 -11.93 5.09
CA THR A 241 3.72 -12.73 3.91
C THR A 241 3.25 -14.10 4.40
N PRO A 242 2.01 -14.54 4.14
CA PRO A 242 1.55 -15.88 4.49
C PRO A 242 2.45 -16.95 3.87
N SER A 243 2.58 -18.10 4.52
CA SER A 243 3.32 -19.21 3.91
C SER A 243 2.56 -19.72 2.69
N LEU A 244 3.29 -20.24 1.69
CA LEU A 244 2.68 -20.82 0.49
C LEU A 244 1.84 -22.09 0.77
N ALA A 245 1.86 -22.62 2.00
CA ALA A 245 1.17 -23.84 2.39
C ALA A 245 -0.24 -23.61 2.98
N ASP A 246 -0.64 -22.35 3.22
CA ASP A 246 -1.88 -21.99 3.94
C ASP A 246 -3.04 -21.51 3.01
N GLY A 247 -3.06 -21.90 1.73
CA GLY A 247 -3.92 -21.31 0.66
C GLY A 247 -4.92 -22.24 -0.03
#